data_AF-A2HNN4-F1
#
_entry.id   AF-A2HNN4-F1
#
_cell.length_a   1.000
_cell.length_b   1.000
_cell.length_c   1.000
_cell.angle_alpha   90.00
_cell.angle_beta   90.00
_cell.angle_gamma   90.00
#
_symmetry.space_group_name_H-M   'P 1'
#
loop_
_entity.id
_entity.type
_entity.pdbx_description
1 polymer ?
#
loop_
_entity_poly.entity_id
_entity_poly.type
_entity_poly.pdbx_seq_one_letter_code
_entity_poly.pdbx_strand_id
1 'polypeptide(L)'
;CNGNERVYEYILCWFANILQHPSAKNETALIIIGKQGTGKNTFFTDILCKLLEGYSNPNMTNLENICGKFNSSIENMKLIVCNELQSIDTTKVLNSDALKSLITDKVGVVERKYKDQRVCENVANFIMVSNNVVPMKLESSDRRYVVVRTSDSHMQDTEYFDDLAETLTPNFYNHLFSYFMTLDISKFNPRQIPHTEERQTLLEANKSVYELFIDETNFECLDERSLYDSYKQYCQEYGYMAASKRTFLANVKSLLDIQNGVYTKKNFSE
;
A
#
# COMPACT_ATOMS: atom_id res chain seq x y z
N CYS A 1 -10.25 -4.17 11.49
CA CYS A 1 -9.81 -5.35 10.72
C CYS A 1 -10.96 -6.33 10.40
N ASN A 2 -12.24 -5.92 10.42
CA ASN A 2 -13.38 -6.78 10.05
C ASN A 2 -13.39 -8.19 10.71
N GLY A 3 -12.99 -8.30 11.98
CA GLY A 3 -12.89 -9.59 12.69
C GLY A 3 -11.64 -10.44 12.38
N ASN A 4 -10.72 -9.98 11.53
CA ASN A 4 -9.49 -10.70 11.23
C ASN A 4 -8.42 -10.47 12.32
N GLU A 5 -8.30 -11.44 13.23
CA GLU A 5 -7.35 -11.41 14.35
C GLU A 5 -5.90 -11.34 13.88
N ARG A 6 -5.52 -12.08 12.83
CA ARG A 6 -4.13 -12.08 12.32
C ARG A 6 -3.70 -10.70 11.84
N VAL A 7 -4.59 -9.98 11.14
CA VAL A 7 -4.32 -8.63 10.67
C VAL A 7 -4.25 -7.66 11.85
N TYR A 8 -5.11 -7.84 12.85
CA TYR A 8 -5.10 -7.03 14.06
C TYR A 8 -3.79 -7.20 14.85
N GLU A 9 -3.39 -8.44 15.14
CA GLU A 9 -2.10 -8.75 15.79
C GLU A 9 -0.91 -8.20 14.99
N TYR A 10 -0.93 -8.37 13.67
CA TYR A 10 0.11 -7.83 12.80
C TYR A 10 0.24 -6.32 12.94
N ILE A 11 -0.88 -5.57 12.95
CA ILE A 11 -0.86 -4.10 13.11
C ILE A 11 -0.30 -3.70 14.49
N LEU A 12 -0.69 -4.41 15.55
CA LEU A 12 -0.19 -4.15 16.90
C LEU A 12 1.33 -4.37 16.98
N CYS A 13 1.81 -5.52 16.49
CA CYS A 13 3.23 -5.82 16.44
C CYS A 13 3.99 -4.87 15.52
N TRP A 14 3.39 -4.45 14.40
CA TRP A 14 3.97 -3.47 13.48
C TRP A 14 4.22 -2.13 14.18
N PHE A 15 3.25 -1.63 14.94
CA PHE A 15 3.41 -0.38 15.68
C PHE A 15 4.32 -0.54 16.90
N ALA A 16 4.24 -1.66 17.62
CA ALA A 16 5.17 -1.98 18.71
C ALA A 16 6.63 -1.98 18.22
N ASN A 17 6.91 -2.55 17.04
CA ASN A 17 8.25 -2.54 16.45
C ASN A 17 8.77 -1.12 16.17
N ILE A 18 7.89 -0.18 15.78
CA ILE A 18 8.24 1.23 15.56
C ILE A 18 8.65 1.89 16.88
N LEU A 19 7.96 1.59 17.97
CA LEU A 19 8.22 2.15 19.30
C LEU A 19 9.45 1.51 19.98
N GLN A 20 9.52 0.19 20.00
CA GLN A 20 10.60 -0.56 20.65
C GLN A 20 11.95 -0.43 19.92
N HIS A 21 11.93 -0.17 18.60
CA HIS A 21 13.14 0.01 17.79
C HIS A 21 13.16 1.38 17.08
N PRO A 22 13.59 2.46 17.77
CA PRO A 22 13.62 3.82 17.22
C PRO A 22 14.49 3.97 15.96
N SER A 23 15.56 3.19 15.83
CA SER A 23 16.45 3.21 14.65
C SER A 23 16.01 2.25 13.54
N ALA A 24 15.08 1.32 13.81
CA ALA A 24 14.64 0.36 12.82
C ALA A 24 13.50 0.91 11.97
N LYS A 25 13.37 0.33 10.78
CA LYS A 25 12.29 0.60 9.83
C LYS A 25 11.61 -0.70 9.49
N ASN A 26 10.28 -0.68 9.40
CA ASN A 26 9.51 -1.90 9.11
C ASN A 26 9.63 -2.31 7.64
N GLU A 27 9.99 -1.37 6.75
CA GLU A 27 10.06 -1.57 5.29
C GLU A 27 8.72 -2.04 4.68
N THR A 28 7.65 -1.92 5.45
CA THR A 28 6.27 -2.15 5.05
C THR A 28 5.41 -0.97 5.44
N ALA A 29 4.36 -0.75 4.67
CA ALA A 29 3.38 0.31 4.82
C ALA A 29 1.98 -0.30 4.98
N LEU A 30 1.17 0.34 5.82
CA LEU A 30 -0.24 -0.02 6.00
C LEU A 30 -1.09 0.78 5.01
N ILE A 31 -2.00 0.12 4.29
CA ILE A 31 -3.04 0.76 3.48
C ILE A 31 -4.37 0.47 4.14
N ILE A 32 -5.04 1.50 4.62
CA ILE A 32 -6.33 1.41 5.28
C ILE A 32 -7.40 1.93 4.33
N ILE A 33 -8.28 1.03 3.90
CA ILE A 33 -9.39 1.30 2.98
C ILE A 33 -10.69 1.33 3.75
N GLY A 34 -11.54 2.30 3.45
CA GLY A 34 -12.98 2.17 3.68
C GLY A 34 -13.69 3.51 3.62
N LYS A 35 -14.97 3.53 3.94
CA LYS A 35 -15.79 4.73 3.83
C LYS A 35 -15.41 5.82 4.83
N GLN A 36 -15.69 7.06 4.48
CA GLN A 36 -15.58 8.21 5.37
C GLN A 36 -16.54 8.03 6.58
N GLY A 37 -16.16 8.54 7.76
CA GLY A 37 -17.00 8.45 8.96
C GLY A 37 -16.92 7.12 9.71
N THR A 38 -15.92 6.28 9.43
CA THR A 38 -15.65 5.02 10.15
C THR A 38 -14.56 5.15 11.22
N GLY A 39 -14.14 6.37 11.56
CA GLY A 39 -13.13 6.64 12.59
C GLY A 39 -11.67 6.38 12.19
N LYS A 40 -11.38 6.06 10.92
CA LYS A 40 -10.01 5.76 10.43
C LYS A 40 -8.95 6.81 10.80
N ASN A 41 -9.27 8.10 10.63
CA ASN A 41 -8.32 9.16 10.95
C ASN A 41 -8.30 9.41 12.47
N THR A 42 -9.47 9.77 13.02
CA THR A 42 -9.60 10.24 14.40
C THR A 42 -9.29 9.19 15.47
N PHE A 43 -9.62 7.91 15.25
CA PHE A 43 -9.51 6.86 16.26
C PHE A 43 -8.42 5.82 15.98
N PHE A 44 -7.70 5.96 14.86
CA PHE A 44 -6.55 5.10 14.59
C PHE A 44 -5.31 5.94 14.33
N THR A 45 -5.28 6.75 13.26
CA THR A 45 -4.07 7.49 12.93
C THR A 45 -3.73 8.57 13.94
N ASP A 46 -4.72 9.31 14.45
CA ASP A 46 -4.48 10.42 15.37
C ASP A 46 -3.99 9.94 16.75
N ILE A 47 -4.49 8.79 17.23
CA ILE A 47 -4.01 8.16 18.48
C ILE A 47 -2.54 7.76 18.34
N LEU A 48 -2.19 7.08 17.24
CA LEU A 48 -0.82 6.65 16.98
C LEU A 48 0.12 7.85 16.77
N CYS A 49 -0.36 8.88 16.06
CA CYS A 49 0.39 10.12 15.88
C CYS A 49 0.61 10.87 17.20
N LYS A 50 -0.38 10.86 18.10
CA LYS A 50 -0.27 11.47 19.43
C LYS A 50 0.71 10.72 20.35
N LEU A 51 0.82 9.39 20.23
CA LEU A 51 1.89 8.64 20.93
C LEU A 51 3.30 9.01 20.44
N LEU A 52 3.42 9.43 19.18
CA LEU A 52 4.67 9.84 18.55
C LEU A 52 4.72 11.35 18.31
N GLU A 53 4.10 12.13 19.20
CA GLU A 53 4.01 13.59 19.04
C GLU A 53 5.39 14.22 18.84
N GLY A 54 5.51 15.07 17.82
CA GLY A 54 6.79 15.67 17.38
C GLY A 54 7.60 14.84 16.37
N TYR A 55 7.36 13.53 16.29
CA TYR A 55 8.00 12.61 15.32
C TYR A 55 6.99 11.98 14.36
N SER A 56 5.74 12.47 14.35
CA SER A 56 4.68 11.97 13.49
C SER A 56 4.07 13.08 12.64
N ASN A 57 3.58 12.71 11.46
CA ASN A 57 2.80 13.60 10.61
C ASN A 57 1.41 12.97 10.35
N PRO A 58 0.34 13.47 10.98
CA PRO A 58 -0.99 12.86 10.92
C PRO A 58 -1.75 13.15 9.62
N ASN A 59 -1.32 14.14 8.84
CA ASN A 59 -2.10 14.58 7.68
C ASN A 59 -1.23 15.05 6.52
N MET A 60 -0.61 14.09 5.82
CA MET A 60 0.01 14.35 4.54
C MET A 60 -0.99 14.14 3.40
N THR A 61 -1.46 15.22 2.80
CA THR A 61 -2.41 15.18 1.66
C THR A 61 -1.71 15.13 0.30
N ASN A 62 -0.50 15.69 0.19
CA ASN A 62 0.25 15.69 -1.07
C ASN A 62 1.51 14.83 -0.99
N LEU A 63 1.53 13.73 -1.74
CA LEU A 63 2.68 12.84 -1.86
C LEU A 63 3.92 13.52 -2.44
N GLU A 64 3.75 14.58 -3.24
CA GLU A 64 4.88 15.35 -3.80
C GLU A 64 5.72 16.03 -2.71
N ASN A 65 5.13 16.30 -1.54
CA ASN A 65 5.88 16.86 -0.41
C ASN A 65 6.86 15.87 0.23
N ILE A 66 6.78 14.59 -0.15
CA ILE A 66 7.67 13.52 0.34
C ILE A 66 8.49 12.94 -0.81
N CYS A 67 7.87 12.72 -1.97
CA CYS A 67 8.52 12.12 -3.14
C CYS A 67 9.17 13.15 -4.05
N GLY A 68 8.78 14.42 -3.95
CA GLY A 68 9.27 15.48 -4.82
C GLY A 68 10.63 16.00 -4.41
N LYS A 69 11.09 17.02 -5.15
CA LYS A 69 12.40 17.64 -4.94
C LYS A 69 12.53 18.20 -3.52
N PHE A 70 11.51 18.91 -3.03
CA PHE A 70 11.51 19.50 -1.69
C PHE A 70 10.78 18.60 -0.70
N ASN A 71 11.52 17.69 -0.07
CA ASN A 71 10.97 16.62 0.75
C ASN A 71 11.30 16.76 2.25
N SER A 72 11.52 17.98 2.74
CA SER A 72 11.87 18.25 4.14
C SER A 72 10.87 17.75 5.18
N SER A 73 9.63 17.45 4.75
CA SER A 73 8.57 16.94 5.61
C SER A 73 8.79 15.50 6.09
N ILE A 74 9.67 14.72 5.45
CA ILE A 74 10.05 13.37 5.91
C ILE A 74 11.11 13.40 7.02
N GLU A 75 11.82 14.52 7.14
CA GLU A 75 12.99 14.60 7.98
C GLU A 75 12.62 14.51 9.46
N ASN A 76 13.35 13.68 10.20
CA ASN A 76 13.11 13.39 11.63
C ASN A 76 11.71 12.83 11.91
N MET A 77 11.01 12.30 10.91
CA MET A 77 9.71 11.65 11.10
C MET A 77 9.88 10.14 11.26
N LYS A 78 9.15 9.57 12.21
CA LYS A 78 9.06 8.14 12.48
C LYS A 78 7.78 7.52 11.93
N LEU A 79 6.69 8.29 11.90
CA LEU A 79 5.39 7.87 11.36
C LEU A 79 4.81 8.96 10.46
N ILE A 80 4.41 8.59 9.26
CA ILE A 80 3.76 9.51 8.31
C ILE A 80 2.44 8.88 7.86
N VAL A 81 1.37 9.64 8.02
CA VAL A 81 0.03 9.28 7.61
C VAL A 81 -0.31 10.06 6.33
N CYS A 82 -0.46 9.33 5.23
CA CYS A 82 -0.89 9.86 3.94
C CYS A 82 -2.40 9.74 3.81
N ASN A 83 -3.11 10.87 3.94
CA ASN A 83 -4.55 10.93 3.77
C ASN A 83 -4.90 11.24 2.32
N GLU A 84 -6.00 10.65 1.85
CA GLU A 84 -6.57 10.95 0.53
C GLU A 84 -5.55 10.76 -0.60
N LEU A 85 -5.05 9.53 -0.74
CA LEU A 85 -4.38 9.12 -1.98
C LEU A 85 -5.35 9.36 -3.15
N GLN A 86 -5.19 10.51 -3.79
CA GLN A 86 -6.00 10.89 -4.94
C GLN A 86 -5.84 9.80 -6.00
N SER A 87 -6.96 9.40 -6.59
CA SER A 87 -7.07 8.34 -7.59
C SER A 87 -6.08 8.47 -8.75
N ILE A 88 -5.81 7.32 -9.36
CA ILE A 88 -4.94 7.10 -10.50
C ILE A 88 -5.52 7.84 -11.71
N ASP A 89 -5.15 9.11 -11.86
CA ASP A 89 -5.04 9.74 -13.17
C ASP A 89 -3.58 9.68 -13.61
N THR A 90 -3.40 9.47 -14.92
CA THR A 90 -2.21 9.07 -15.70
C THR A 90 -0.86 9.69 -15.34
N THR A 91 -0.81 10.74 -14.53
CA THR A 91 0.39 11.44 -14.10
C THR A 91 1.12 10.80 -12.89
N LYS A 92 0.51 9.81 -12.21
CA LYS A 92 0.99 9.28 -10.90
C LYS A 92 1.85 8.01 -10.91
N VAL A 93 2.13 7.40 -12.06
CA VAL A 93 3.02 6.22 -12.15
C VAL A 93 4.41 6.53 -11.55
N LEU A 94 4.89 7.77 -11.72
CA LEU A 94 6.16 8.25 -11.19
C LEU A 94 6.24 8.27 -9.66
N ASN A 95 5.12 8.40 -8.94
CA ASN A 95 5.11 8.44 -7.48
C ASN A 95 5.11 7.05 -6.84
N SER A 96 4.75 5.99 -7.56
CA SER A 96 4.73 4.63 -7.01
C SER A 96 6.14 4.13 -6.69
N ASP A 97 7.08 4.28 -7.63
CA ASP A 97 8.46 3.83 -7.44
C ASP A 97 9.21 4.68 -6.41
N ALA A 98 8.99 6.00 -6.42
CA ALA A 98 9.51 6.89 -5.40
C ALA A 98 9.01 6.50 -3.99
N LEU A 99 7.73 6.18 -3.84
CA LEU A 99 7.18 5.68 -2.57
C LEU A 99 7.76 4.32 -2.17
N LYS A 100 7.91 3.38 -3.11
CA LYS A 100 8.53 2.07 -2.85
C LYS A 100 9.97 2.23 -2.33
N SER A 101 10.74 3.13 -2.94
CA SER A 101 12.07 3.53 -2.48
C SER A 101 12.00 4.14 -1.08
N LEU A 102 11.14 5.14 -0.86
CA LEU A 102 10.97 5.77 0.45
C LEU A 102 10.54 4.81 1.56
N ILE A 103 9.81 3.74 1.27
CA ILE A 103 9.43 2.72 2.25
C ILE A 103 10.62 1.82 2.61
N THR A 104 11.49 1.48 1.64
CA THR A 104 12.57 0.49 1.84
C THR A 104 13.93 1.09 2.15
N ASP A 105 14.24 2.28 1.63
CA ASP A 105 15.56 2.88 1.75
C ASP A 105 15.79 3.46 3.15
N LYS A 106 16.93 3.11 3.74
CA LYS A 106 17.34 3.56 5.08
C LYS A 106 18.05 4.92 5.07
N VAL A 107 18.48 5.36 3.89
CA VAL A 107 19.17 6.64 3.70
C VAL A 107 18.49 7.36 2.55
N GLY A 108 18.16 8.63 2.76
CA GLY A 108 17.51 9.49 1.77
C GLY A 108 18.21 10.83 1.66
N VAL A 109 18.08 11.47 0.50
CA VAL A 109 18.50 12.85 0.31
C VAL A 109 17.33 13.77 0.63
N VAL A 110 17.54 14.69 1.55
CA VAL A 110 16.56 15.70 1.92
C VAL A 110 16.98 17.06 1.36
N GLU A 111 16.11 17.68 0.58
CA GLU A 111 16.29 19.05 0.09
C GLU A 111 15.27 20.00 0.73
N ARG A 112 15.77 21.07 1.35
CA ARG A 112 14.96 22.17 1.86
C ARG A 112 15.01 23.34 0.87
N LYS A 113 13.91 24.06 0.70
CA LYS A 113 13.89 25.25 -0.16
C LYS A 113 14.98 26.24 0.28
N TYR A 114 15.77 26.69 -0.69
CA TYR A 114 16.88 27.63 -0.49
C TYR A 114 17.99 27.13 0.46
N LYS A 115 18.15 25.81 0.61
CA LYS A 115 19.25 25.19 1.37
C LYS A 115 19.86 24.03 0.60
N ASP A 116 21.10 23.71 0.94
CA ASP A 116 21.80 22.58 0.35
C ASP A 116 21.12 21.25 0.68
N GLN A 117 21.24 20.31 -0.26
CA GLN A 117 20.83 18.93 -0.07
C GLN A 117 21.71 18.28 1.00
N ARG A 118 21.08 17.42 1.82
CA ARG A 118 21.79 16.63 2.81
C ARG A 118 21.34 15.19 2.80
N VAL A 119 22.27 14.32 3.16
CA VAL A 119 22.00 12.90 3.37
C VAL A 119 21.49 12.72 4.79
N CYS A 120 20.32 12.10 4.93
CA CYS A 120 19.69 11.83 6.22
C CYS A 120 19.29 10.35 6.31
N GLU A 121 19.30 9.83 7.53
CA GLU A 121 18.73 8.52 7.81
C GLU A 121 17.20 8.59 7.74
N ASN A 122 16.59 7.61 7.08
CA ASN A 122 15.15 7.50 6.92
C ASN A 122 14.62 6.35 7.77
N VAL A 123 14.02 6.72 8.92
CA VAL A 123 13.33 5.81 9.84
C VAL A 123 11.81 5.89 9.72
N ALA A 124 11.29 6.62 8.72
CA ALA A 124 9.87 6.88 8.58
C ALA A 124 9.10 5.62 8.16
N ASN A 125 7.97 5.37 8.83
CA ASN A 125 7.02 4.33 8.49
C ASN A 125 5.74 4.98 7.97
N PHE A 126 5.04 4.32 7.04
CA PHE A 126 3.94 4.93 6.31
C PHE A 126 2.62 4.22 6.61
N ILE A 127 1.59 5.02 6.90
CA ILE A 127 0.20 4.60 6.90
C ILE A 127 -0.50 5.40 5.81
N MET A 128 -1.21 4.72 4.92
CA MET A 128 -1.95 5.33 3.83
C MET A 128 -3.42 5.11 4.06
N VAL A 129 -4.21 6.17 4.09
CA VAL A 129 -5.66 6.10 4.29
C VAL A 129 -6.35 6.56 3.02
N SER A 130 -7.29 5.74 2.52
CA SER A 130 -8.07 6.09 1.35
C SER A 130 -9.52 5.62 1.46
N ASN A 131 -10.39 6.43 0.86
CA ASN A 131 -11.80 6.10 0.66
C ASN A 131 -12.03 5.36 -0.66
N ASN A 132 -11.03 5.36 -1.57
CA ASN A 132 -11.12 4.67 -2.84
C ASN A 132 -10.88 3.17 -2.68
N VAL A 133 -11.61 2.36 -3.44
CA VAL A 133 -11.45 0.89 -3.45
C VAL A 133 -10.09 0.50 -4.05
N VAL A 134 -9.60 1.26 -5.03
CA VAL A 134 -8.28 1.09 -5.64
C VAL A 134 -7.45 2.36 -5.41
N PRO A 135 -6.81 2.50 -4.24
CA PRO A 135 -6.04 3.70 -3.90
C PRO A 135 -4.72 3.81 -4.66
N MET A 136 -4.12 2.67 -5.05
CA MET A 136 -2.85 2.62 -5.76
C MET A 136 -2.70 1.35 -6.57
N LYS A 137 -1.77 1.38 -7.53
CA LYS A 137 -1.36 0.20 -8.27
C LYS A 137 -0.41 -0.65 -7.44
N LEU A 138 -0.81 -1.90 -7.15
CA LEU A 138 0.05 -2.90 -6.53
C LEU A 138 0.46 -3.96 -7.54
N GLU A 139 1.70 -4.41 -7.42
CA GLU A 139 2.22 -5.58 -8.14
C GLU A 139 2.01 -6.84 -7.30
N SER A 140 1.78 -7.98 -7.96
CA SER A 140 1.57 -9.28 -7.31
C SER A 140 2.72 -9.68 -6.38
N SER A 141 3.97 -9.37 -6.77
CA SER A 141 5.18 -9.62 -6.00
C SER A 141 5.45 -8.58 -4.89
N ASP A 142 4.59 -7.57 -4.72
CA ASP A 142 4.88 -6.47 -3.81
C ASP A 142 4.67 -6.85 -2.33
N ARG A 143 5.77 -7.10 -1.62
CA ARG A 143 5.80 -7.45 -0.19
C ARG A 143 5.87 -6.25 0.74
N ARG A 144 5.55 -5.03 0.28
CA ARG A 144 5.65 -3.79 1.08
C ARG A 144 4.33 -3.31 1.64
N TYR A 145 3.19 -3.70 1.06
CA TYR A 145 1.89 -3.10 1.38
C TYR A 145 0.92 -4.08 2.06
N VAL A 146 0.51 -3.74 3.28
CA VAL A 146 -0.51 -4.49 4.03
C VAL A 146 -1.83 -3.79 3.82
N VAL A 147 -2.78 -4.42 3.13
CA VAL A 147 -4.09 -3.82 2.83
C VAL A 147 -5.11 -4.26 3.86
N VAL A 148 -5.75 -3.30 4.51
CA VAL A 148 -6.70 -3.51 5.60
C VAL A 148 -7.96 -2.74 5.30
N ARG A 149 -9.12 -3.39 5.41
CA ARG A 149 -10.41 -2.72 5.36
C ARG A 149 -10.96 -2.47 6.76
N THR A 150 -11.50 -1.27 6.96
CA THR A 150 -12.28 -0.99 8.17
C THR A 150 -13.68 -1.55 8.05
N SER A 151 -14.23 -1.98 9.18
CA SER A 151 -15.64 -2.35 9.23
C SER A 151 -16.51 -1.12 9.02
N ASP A 152 -17.64 -1.30 8.34
CA ASP A 152 -18.69 -0.30 8.20
C ASP A 152 -19.67 -0.33 9.41
N SER A 153 -19.48 -1.23 10.38
CA SER A 153 -20.44 -1.50 11.48
C SER A 153 -20.79 -0.31 12.37
N HIS A 154 -19.85 0.61 12.61
CA HIS A 154 -20.04 1.80 13.44
C HIS A 154 -19.90 3.09 12.61
N MET A 155 -20.19 3.02 11.31
CA MET A 155 -20.12 4.18 10.45
C MET A 155 -21.13 5.25 10.90
N GLN A 156 -20.66 6.46 11.19
CA GLN A 156 -21.46 7.58 11.73
C GLN A 156 -22.11 7.32 13.10
N ASP A 157 -21.62 6.34 13.85
CA ASP A 157 -22.09 6.06 15.21
C ASP A 157 -21.49 7.07 16.20
N THR A 158 -22.12 8.25 16.30
CA THR A 158 -21.62 9.37 17.11
C THR A 158 -21.53 9.02 18.58
N GLU A 159 -22.50 8.27 19.11
CA GLU A 159 -22.52 7.89 20.54
C GLU A 159 -21.35 6.97 20.88
N TYR A 160 -21.10 5.95 20.04
CA TYR A 160 -19.93 5.09 20.19
C TYR A 160 -18.59 5.85 20.10
N PHE A 161 -18.49 6.82 19.19
CA PHE A 161 -17.27 7.61 19.02
C PHE A 161 -17.08 8.64 20.15
N ASP A 162 -18.16 9.21 20.67
CA ASP A 162 -18.11 10.13 21.82
C ASP A 162 -17.65 9.38 23.07
N ASP A 163 -18.23 8.20 23.36
CA ASP A 163 -17.80 7.33 24.45
C ASP A 163 -16.31 6.96 24.31
N LEU A 164 -15.86 6.60 23.11
CA LEU A 164 -14.45 6.33 22.84
C LEU A 164 -13.58 7.56 23.08
N ALA A 165 -13.99 8.73 22.60
CA ALA A 165 -13.24 9.97 22.77
C ALA A 165 -13.06 10.33 24.24
N GLU A 166 -14.08 10.11 25.08
CA GLU A 166 -14.00 10.31 26.52
C GLU A 166 -12.96 9.40 27.19
N THR A 167 -12.76 8.18 26.67
CA THR A 167 -11.73 7.26 27.20
C THR A 167 -10.29 7.66 26.86
N LEU A 168 -10.07 8.55 25.86
CA LEU A 168 -8.75 9.00 25.40
C LEU A 168 -8.05 9.98 26.36
N THR A 169 -7.96 9.60 27.63
CA THR A 169 -7.29 10.34 28.70
C THR A 169 -5.76 10.19 28.64
N PRO A 170 -4.97 11.09 29.27
CA PRO A 170 -3.51 10.92 29.37
C PRO A 170 -3.08 9.56 29.96
N ASN A 171 -3.86 9.02 30.91
CA ASN A 171 -3.62 7.69 31.48
C ASN A 171 -3.83 6.57 30.47
N PHE A 172 -4.81 6.71 29.57
CA PHE A 172 -5.00 5.76 28.46
C PHE A 172 -3.76 5.71 27.57
N TYR A 173 -3.20 6.87 27.18
CA TYR A 173 -1.97 6.91 26.37
C TYR A 173 -0.78 6.26 27.09
N ASN A 174 -0.63 6.47 28.40
CA ASN A 174 0.42 5.82 29.19
C ASN A 174 0.28 4.29 29.24
N HIS A 175 -0.94 3.79 29.44
CA HIS A 175 -1.21 2.35 29.41
C HIS A 175 -0.98 1.77 28.01
N LEU A 176 -1.44 2.47 26.97
CA LEU A 176 -1.26 2.06 25.58
C LEU A 176 0.22 2.01 25.19
N PHE A 177 1.00 3.01 25.59
CA PHE A 177 2.45 3.01 25.40
C PHE A 177 3.11 1.84 26.16
N SER A 178 2.75 1.61 27.42
CA SER A 178 3.26 0.49 28.22
C SER A 178 2.91 -0.86 27.62
N TYR A 179 1.71 -0.99 27.04
CA TYR A 179 1.28 -2.18 26.32
C TYR A 179 2.17 -2.43 25.10
N PHE A 180 2.40 -1.42 24.26
CA PHE A 180 3.28 -1.58 23.10
C PHE A 180 4.73 -1.86 23.47
N MET A 181 5.23 -1.32 24.59
CA MET A 181 6.60 -1.57 25.06
C MET A 181 6.79 -2.96 25.69
N THR A 182 5.72 -3.59 26.19
CA THR A 182 5.78 -4.92 26.81
C THR A 182 5.35 -6.05 25.87
N LEU A 183 4.80 -5.71 24.70
CA LEU A 183 4.40 -6.69 23.69
C LEU A 183 5.61 -7.47 23.16
N ASP A 184 5.53 -8.81 23.19
CA ASP A 184 6.58 -9.67 22.65
C ASP A 184 6.57 -9.65 21.11
N ILE A 185 7.58 -8.99 20.53
CA ILE A 185 7.80 -8.90 19.10
C ILE A 185 9.01 -9.72 18.64
N SER A 186 9.56 -10.60 19.48
CA SER A 186 10.80 -11.33 19.18
C SER A 186 10.75 -12.18 17.90
N LYS A 187 9.56 -12.67 17.56
CA LYS A 187 9.30 -13.46 16.33
C LYS A 187 8.63 -12.65 15.22
N PHE A 188 8.36 -11.37 15.46
CA PHE A 188 7.64 -10.54 14.51
C PHE A 188 8.54 -10.21 13.32
N ASN A 189 8.07 -10.52 12.12
CA ASN A 189 8.73 -10.13 10.88
C ASN A 189 7.83 -9.17 10.10
N PRO A 190 8.17 -7.87 10.03
CA PRO A 190 7.39 -6.89 9.27
C PRO A 190 7.22 -7.24 7.80
N ARG A 191 8.10 -8.06 7.20
CA ARG A 191 8.00 -8.47 5.78
C ARG A 191 7.05 -9.64 5.55
N GLN A 192 6.57 -10.31 6.60
CA GLN A 192 5.56 -11.37 6.50
C GLN A 192 4.16 -10.75 6.57
N ILE A 193 3.69 -10.29 5.41
CA ILE A 193 2.39 -9.62 5.28
C ILE A 193 1.26 -10.66 5.36
N PRO A 194 0.22 -10.45 6.20
CA PRO A 194 -0.94 -11.32 6.21
C PRO A 194 -1.71 -11.21 4.90
N HIS A 195 -2.17 -12.36 4.38
CA HIS A 195 -3.08 -12.38 3.24
C HIS A 195 -4.44 -11.82 3.64
N THR A 196 -4.94 -10.85 2.86
CA THR A 196 -6.26 -10.25 3.02
C THR A 196 -7.04 -10.32 1.71
N GLU A 197 -8.35 -10.52 1.81
CA GLU A 197 -9.22 -10.54 0.63
C GLU A 197 -9.14 -9.22 -0.13
N GLU A 198 -9.03 -8.10 0.58
CA GLU A 198 -8.96 -6.78 -0.04
C GLU A 198 -7.65 -6.55 -0.79
N ARG A 199 -6.55 -7.14 -0.31
CA ARG A 199 -5.31 -7.17 -1.08
C ARG A 199 -5.52 -7.95 -2.38
N GLN A 200 -6.22 -9.07 -2.34
CA GLN A 200 -6.50 -9.87 -3.54
C GLN A 200 -7.40 -9.12 -4.54
N THR A 201 -8.51 -8.53 -4.08
CA THR A 201 -9.37 -7.69 -4.93
C THR A 201 -8.60 -6.54 -5.56
N LEU A 202 -7.68 -5.93 -4.81
CA LEU A 202 -6.87 -4.83 -5.32
C LEU A 202 -5.82 -5.31 -6.33
N LEU A 203 -5.26 -6.50 -6.16
CA LEU A 203 -4.39 -7.12 -7.17
C LEU A 203 -5.16 -7.46 -8.45
N GLU A 204 -6.36 -8.01 -8.32
CA GLU A 204 -7.24 -8.30 -9.46
C GLU A 204 -7.61 -7.03 -10.22
N ALA A 205 -7.98 -5.96 -9.52
CA ALA A 205 -8.29 -4.66 -10.13
C ALA A 205 -7.07 -3.97 -10.79
N ASN A 206 -5.85 -4.33 -10.37
CA ASN A 206 -4.60 -3.79 -10.93
C ASN A 206 -3.99 -4.64 -12.04
N LYS A 207 -4.61 -5.79 -12.38
CA LYS A 207 -4.19 -6.61 -13.52
C LYS A 207 -4.14 -5.77 -14.77
N SER A 208 -3.06 -5.93 -15.52
CA SER A 208 -2.92 -5.31 -16.83
C SER A 208 -3.91 -5.92 -17.81
N VAL A 209 -4.25 -5.16 -18.85
CA VAL A 209 -5.08 -5.66 -19.97
C VAL A 209 -4.49 -6.95 -20.58
N TYR A 210 -3.17 -7.12 -20.52
CA TYR A 210 -2.48 -8.33 -20.98
C TYR A 210 -2.76 -9.54 -20.09
N GLU A 211 -2.76 -9.36 -18.77
CA GLU A 211 -3.08 -10.41 -17.80
C GLU A 211 -4.56 -10.78 -17.89
N LEU A 212 -5.45 -9.78 -17.94
CA LEU A 212 -6.88 -10.01 -18.13
C LEU A 212 -7.17 -10.78 -19.42
N PHE A 213 -6.53 -10.40 -20.53
CA PHE A 213 -6.64 -11.14 -21.79
C PHE A 213 -6.22 -12.61 -21.63
N ILE A 214 -5.11 -12.89 -20.95
CA ILE A 214 -4.63 -14.28 -20.77
C ILE A 214 -5.56 -15.05 -19.83
N ASP A 215 -6.05 -14.44 -18.77
CA ASP A 215 -6.92 -15.11 -17.79
C ASP A 215 -8.30 -15.42 -18.39
N GLU A 216 -8.89 -14.46 -19.11
CA GLU A 216 -10.27 -14.56 -19.61
C GLU A 216 -10.38 -15.24 -20.97
N THR A 217 -9.34 -15.20 -21.81
CA THR A 217 -9.40 -15.79 -23.15
C THR A 217 -9.04 -17.27 -23.08
N ASN A 218 -9.98 -18.16 -23.40
CA ASN A 218 -9.71 -19.59 -23.48
C ASN A 218 -8.96 -19.94 -24.78
N PHE A 219 -7.64 -20.05 -24.70
CA PHE A 219 -6.80 -20.63 -25.75
C PHE A 219 -5.83 -21.65 -25.16
N GLU A 220 -5.65 -22.79 -25.85
CA GLU A 220 -4.68 -23.82 -25.45
C GLU A 220 -3.32 -23.54 -26.08
N CYS A 221 -3.28 -23.27 -27.39
CA CYS A 221 -2.07 -22.95 -28.13
C CYS A 221 -2.37 -21.99 -29.29
N LEU A 222 -1.61 -20.90 -29.39
CA LEU A 222 -1.73 -19.95 -30.50
C LEU A 222 -0.34 -19.60 -31.06
N ASP A 223 -0.26 -19.35 -32.37
CA ASP A 223 0.90 -18.72 -32.98
C ASP A 223 0.93 -17.21 -32.68
N GLU A 224 2.10 -16.58 -32.85
CA GLU A 224 2.31 -15.16 -32.53
C GLU A 224 1.30 -14.22 -33.21
N ARG A 225 0.87 -14.55 -34.44
CA ARG A 225 -0.04 -13.70 -35.21
C ARG A 225 -1.47 -13.85 -34.69
N SER A 226 -1.94 -15.09 -34.54
CA SER A 226 -3.28 -15.34 -34.01
C SER A 226 -3.45 -14.85 -32.57
N LEU A 227 -2.42 -14.99 -31.73
CA LEU A 227 -2.43 -14.47 -30.36
C LEU A 227 -2.65 -12.94 -30.32
N TYR A 228 -1.93 -12.20 -31.18
CA TYR A 228 -2.07 -10.75 -31.23
C TYR A 228 -3.39 -10.30 -31.86
N ASP A 229 -3.92 -11.05 -32.84
CA ASP A 229 -5.21 -10.77 -33.44
C ASP A 229 -6.36 -11.02 -32.44
N SER A 230 -6.30 -12.09 -31.63
CA SER A 230 -7.23 -12.31 -30.52
C SER A 230 -7.15 -11.21 -29.46
N TYR A 231 -5.94 -10.74 -29.10
CA TYR A 231 -5.77 -9.62 -28.18
C TYR A 231 -6.41 -8.33 -28.71
N LYS A 232 -6.25 -8.02 -30.00
CA LYS A 232 -6.92 -6.85 -30.61
C LYS A 232 -8.43 -6.96 -30.53
N GLN A 233 -8.98 -8.14 -30.80
CA GLN A 233 -10.42 -8.37 -30.71
C GLN A 233 -10.92 -8.19 -29.29
N TYR A 234 -10.21 -8.75 -28.31
CA TYR A 234 -10.49 -8.54 -26.88
C TYR A 234 -10.45 -7.06 -26.50
N CYS A 235 -9.42 -6.31 -26.94
CA CYS A 235 -9.38 -4.87 -26.71
C CYS A 235 -10.58 -4.12 -27.32
N GLN A 236 -11.05 -4.51 -28.50
CA GLN A 236 -12.22 -3.89 -29.12
C GLN A 236 -13.52 -4.22 -28.38
N GLU A 237 -13.69 -5.45 -27.91
CA GLU A 237 -14.89 -5.93 -27.23
C GLU A 237 -15.06 -5.28 -25.85
N TYR A 238 -13.97 -5.17 -25.08
CA TYR A 238 -13.98 -4.61 -23.72
C TYR A 238 -13.60 -3.13 -23.64
N GLY A 239 -13.37 -2.46 -24.78
CA GLY A 239 -13.12 -1.02 -24.85
C GLY A 239 -11.71 -0.59 -24.41
N TYR A 240 -10.72 -1.47 -24.49
CA TYR A 240 -9.32 -1.16 -24.18
C TYR A 240 -8.57 -0.58 -25.40
N MET A 241 -7.57 0.27 -25.16
CA MET A 241 -6.65 0.70 -26.21
C MET A 241 -5.63 -0.40 -26.52
N ALA A 242 -5.64 -0.90 -27.76
CA ALA A 242 -4.71 -1.92 -28.19
C ALA A 242 -3.26 -1.39 -28.27
N ALA A 243 -2.34 -2.06 -27.59
CA ALA A 243 -0.92 -1.76 -27.67
C ALA A 243 -0.28 -2.30 -28.97
N SER A 244 0.92 -1.81 -29.30
CA SER A 244 1.68 -2.33 -30.45
C SER A 244 2.05 -3.82 -30.26
N LYS A 245 2.20 -4.57 -31.36
CA LYS A 245 2.58 -6.00 -31.32
C LYS A 245 3.83 -6.25 -30.48
N ARG A 246 4.85 -5.40 -30.63
CA ARG A 246 6.12 -5.52 -29.88
C ARG A 246 5.91 -5.31 -28.37
N THR A 247 5.07 -4.34 -28.00
CA THR A 247 4.75 -4.05 -26.59
C THR A 247 3.91 -5.16 -25.97
N PHE A 248 2.92 -5.68 -26.69
CA PHE A 248 2.10 -6.81 -26.26
C PHE A 248 2.96 -8.04 -25.99
N LEU A 249 3.75 -8.48 -26.97
CA LEU A 249 4.59 -9.67 -26.84
C LEU A 249 5.64 -9.54 -25.73
N ALA A 250 6.18 -8.35 -25.51
CA ALA A 250 7.13 -8.12 -24.41
C ALA A 250 6.49 -8.31 -23.03
N ASN A 251 5.25 -7.85 -22.83
CA ASN A 251 4.54 -7.95 -21.55
C ASN A 251 3.94 -9.35 -21.31
N VAL A 252 3.57 -10.05 -22.38
CA VAL A 252 2.96 -11.39 -22.32
C VAL A 252 3.99 -12.51 -22.20
N LYS A 253 5.26 -12.26 -22.58
CA LYS A 253 6.33 -13.26 -22.54
C LYS A 253 6.62 -13.81 -21.13
N SER A 254 6.39 -13.04 -20.08
CA SER A 254 6.52 -13.53 -18.70
C SER A 254 5.38 -14.49 -18.31
N LEU A 255 4.22 -14.33 -18.92
CA LEU A 255 2.95 -15.00 -18.58
C LEU A 255 2.68 -16.26 -19.42
N LEU A 256 3.34 -16.42 -20.57
CA LEU A 256 3.19 -17.56 -21.47
C LEU A 256 4.48 -18.38 -21.58
N ASP A 257 4.36 -19.68 -21.81
CA ASP A 257 5.44 -20.55 -22.24
C ASP A 257 5.54 -20.57 -23.76
N ILE A 258 6.78 -20.60 -24.27
CA ILE A 258 7.06 -20.58 -25.71
C ILE A 258 7.80 -21.86 -26.07
N GLN A 259 7.17 -22.73 -26.85
CA GLN A 259 7.81 -23.89 -27.46
C GLN A 259 7.64 -23.82 -28.98
N ASN A 260 8.76 -23.80 -29.73
CA ASN A 260 8.77 -23.81 -31.20
C ASN A 260 7.88 -22.73 -31.88
N GLY A 261 7.76 -21.54 -31.28
CA GLY A 261 6.95 -20.43 -31.82
C GLY A 261 5.45 -20.52 -31.52
N VAL A 262 5.04 -21.48 -30.69
CA VAL A 262 3.68 -21.64 -30.17
C VAL A 262 3.65 -21.16 -28.73
N TYR A 263 2.64 -20.35 -28.40
CA TYR A 263 2.41 -19.76 -27.09
C TYR A 263 1.35 -20.56 -26.34
N THR A 264 1.69 -21.06 -25.15
CA THR A 264 0.79 -21.78 -24.23
C THR A 264 0.72 -21.04 -22.90
N LYS A 265 -0.43 -21.07 -22.23
CA LYS A 265 -0.56 -20.45 -20.90
C LYS A 265 0.37 -21.14 -19.91
N LYS A 266 1.09 -20.36 -19.10
CA LYS A 266 1.78 -20.91 -17.93
C LYS A 266 0.72 -21.31 -16.91
N ASN A 267 0.68 -22.58 -16.54
CA ASN A 267 -0.06 -23.00 -15.36
C ASN A 267 0.70 -22.49 -14.14
N PHE A 268 0.30 -21.33 -13.61
CA PHE A 268 0.69 -20.92 -12.26
C PHE A 268 -0.15 -21.70 -11.25
N SER A 269 0.05 -23.02 -11.22
CA SER A 269 -0.44 -23.89 -10.16
C SER A 269 0.76 -24.32 -9.32
N GLU A 270 1.14 -23.47 -8.38
CA GLU A 270 1.75 -23.80 -7.06
C GLU A 270 1.91 -22.53 -6.21
#